data_AF-R7D4J8-F1
#
_entry.id   AF-R7D4J8-F1
#
_cell.length_a   1.000
_cell.length_b   1.000
_cell.length_c   1.000
_cell.angle_alpha   90.00
_cell.angle_beta   90.00
_cell.angle_gamma   90.00
#
_symmetry.space_group_name_H-M   'P 1'
#
loop_
_entity.id
_entity.type
_entity.pdbx_description
1 polymer ?
#
loop_
_entity_poly.entity_id
_entity_poly.type
_entity_poly.pdbx_seq_one_letter_code
_entity_poly.pdbx_strand_id
1 'polypeptide(L)'
;MTTFTTPTKHDRPTGAHFADPRPRHRAVLARGSWRRVTHRIVCGLACALTVSSLLMPSISLAAEWVDVGGTQYNAGTAAGDDAGTWSWDGADDMKLNGYNGGAIQAEGKLNVSYSGNNTVTNENGRGIEVTDGANENAELNIQGDASSTLNVTSSSDAITSKGDINIDGAGTVNAASTKHDAIDAKGDLTIKGSGNVNATGDSDGIRADGDITIDNSGTVTAKATEDQGIDAKENLTIKGGGTVEASSVEDVAIWAGGNIEISGGSQVKANSKEDYAVKAIGGLTVTNASLNANGVGYGVYAYKGITLDHATVTVSAPSSPMRTTSSSRTARSWMHSQRANSRLRFPPETTTPTKRVVTSTLATPLSRL
;
A
#
# COMPACT_ATOMS: atom_id res chain seq x y z
N MET A 1 -2.46 -72.90 37.10
CA MET A 1 -2.13 -72.65 35.67
C MET A 1 -1.06 -71.55 35.64
N THR A 2 0.22 -71.87 35.91
CA THR A 2 1.30 -72.13 34.91
C THR A 2 1.40 -71.02 33.85
N THR A 3 2.13 -69.93 34.12
CA THR A 3 3.57 -69.67 33.88
C THR A 3 3.98 -69.46 32.41
N PHE A 4 4.31 -68.20 32.10
CA PHE A 4 5.54 -67.69 31.49
C PHE A 4 6.20 -68.48 30.34
N THR A 5 6.38 -67.84 29.18
CA THR A 5 7.66 -67.28 28.66
C THR A 5 7.55 -66.93 27.16
N THR A 6 8.13 -65.80 26.76
CA THR A 6 8.48 -65.47 25.37
C THR A 6 9.65 -66.33 24.90
N PRO A 7 9.76 -66.61 23.58
CA PRO A 7 11.06 -66.36 22.95
C PRO A 7 11.01 -65.85 21.50
N THR A 8 12.17 -65.32 21.15
CA THR A 8 12.68 -64.74 19.91
C THR A 8 13.06 -65.75 18.81
N LYS A 9 13.21 -65.20 17.59
CA LYS A 9 14.19 -65.54 16.52
C LYS A 9 13.85 -66.73 15.61
N HIS A 10 13.91 -66.52 14.28
CA HIS A 10 14.83 -67.27 13.42
C HIS A 10 14.86 -66.79 11.95
N ASP A 11 16.09 -66.61 11.49
CA ASP A 11 16.52 -66.56 10.09
C ASP A 11 16.29 -67.90 9.35
N ARG A 12 16.10 -67.76 8.03
CA ARG A 12 16.27 -68.71 6.89
C ARG A 12 17.48 -69.69 7.01
N PRO A 13 17.74 -70.59 6.02
CA PRO A 13 16.93 -71.17 4.91
C PRO A 13 17.17 -72.70 4.70
N THR A 14 16.47 -73.31 3.74
CA THR A 14 16.84 -74.47 2.85
C THR A 14 15.51 -75.03 2.29
N GLY A 15 15.23 -75.16 0.98
CA GLY A 15 16.02 -75.74 -0.11
C GLY A 15 15.97 -77.28 -0.01
N ALA A 16 15.46 -78.10 -0.92
CA ALA A 16 14.76 -77.95 -2.18
C ALA A 16 14.25 -79.36 -2.61
N HIS A 17 13.32 -79.39 -3.58
CA HIS A 17 13.11 -80.43 -4.60
C HIS A 17 12.32 -81.74 -4.36
N PHE A 18 11.69 -82.13 -5.48
CA PHE A 18 11.11 -83.42 -5.91
C PHE A 18 9.75 -83.79 -5.30
N ALA A 19 8.72 -84.25 -6.03
CA ALA A 19 8.60 -84.80 -7.38
C ALA A 19 7.13 -84.73 -7.88
N ASP A 20 6.94 -84.71 -9.21
CA ASP A 20 5.72 -85.07 -9.98
C ASP A 20 5.37 -86.58 -9.74
N PRO A 21 4.16 -87.16 -9.97
CA PRO A 21 3.15 -86.80 -10.98
C PRO A 21 1.63 -86.98 -10.65
N ARG A 22 0.80 -86.19 -11.36
CA ARG A 22 -0.53 -86.43 -12.03
C ARG A 22 -1.51 -87.53 -11.53
N PRO A 23 -2.85 -87.51 -11.87
CA PRO A 23 -3.71 -86.45 -12.44
C PRO A 23 -5.20 -86.40 -11.94
N ARG A 24 -5.98 -85.46 -12.50
CA ARG A 24 -7.44 -85.51 -12.85
C ARG A 24 -8.48 -84.78 -11.97
N HIS A 25 -8.99 -83.69 -12.58
CA HIS A 25 -10.40 -83.26 -12.76
C HIS A 25 -11.26 -82.80 -11.56
N ARG A 26 -11.55 -81.48 -11.52
CA ARG A 26 -12.85 -80.84 -11.85
C ARG A 26 -12.74 -79.31 -11.68
N ALA A 27 -12.89 -78.55 -12.77
CA ALA A 27 -14.06 -77.71 -13.10
C ALA A 27 -14.21 -76.47 -12.17
N VAL A 28 -13.63 -75.32 -12.55
CA VAL A 28 -14.21 -74.22 -13.38
C VAL A 28 -14.94 -73.18 -12.52
N LEU A 29 -14.43 -71.94 -12.55
CA LEU A 29 -15.10 -70.67 -12.91
C LEU A 29 -14.08 -69.52 -12.68
N ALA A 30 -13.61 -68.88 -13.76
CA ALA A 30 -13.97 -67.51 -14.15
C ALA A 30 -13.17 -66.44 -13.35
N ARG A 31 -12.35 -65.50 -13.87
CA ARG A 31 -12.03 -64.87 -15.16
C ARG A 31 -10.58 -64.36 -14.98
N GLY A 32 -9.64 -64.33 -15.93
CA GLY A 32 -9.76 -63.97 -17.34
C GLY A 32 -9.30 -62.52 -17.56
N SER A 33 -8.01 -62.22 -17.36
CA SER A 33 -7.40 -60.95 -17.78
C SER A 33 -7.01 -61.04 -19.26
N TRP A 34 -7.38 -60.07 -20.10
CA TRP A 34 -6.65 -59.87 -21.35
C TRP A 34 -6.66 -58.43 -21.88
N ARG A 35 -5.66 -58.22 -22.73
CA ARG A 35 -5.07 -56.96 -23.18
C ARG A 35 -5.86 -56.31 -24.31
N ARG A 36 -5.71 -54.97 -24.35
CA ARG A 36 -5.57 -54.03 -25.48
C ARG A 36 -6.44 -54.19 -26.75
N VAL A 37 -6.75 -52.98 -27.26
CA VAL A 37 -7.24 -52.60 -28.60
C VAL A 37 -8.76 -52.63 -28.70
N THR A 38 -9.36 -51.45 -28.71
CA THR A 38 -10.08 -50.80 -29.83
C THR A 38 -11.00 -49.74 -29.22
N HIS A 39 -10.84 -48.45 -29.55
CA HIS A 39 -11.95 -47.49 -29.70
C HIS A 39 -11.42 -46.20 -30.34
N ARG A 40 -11.46 -46.18 -31.67
CA ARG A 40 -11.59 -44.95 -32.46
C ARG A 40 -13.10 -44.67 -32.59
N ILE A 41 -13.45 -43.38 -32.61
CA ILE A 41 -14.75 -42.79 -32.99
C ILE A 41 -15.83 -42.84 -31.90
N VAL A 42 -15.81 -41.88 -30.96
CA VAL A 42 -16.96 -41.04 -30.54
C VAL A 42 -16.39 -39.75 -29.91
N CYS A 43 -15.94 -38.80 -30.73
CA CYS A 43 -15.68 -37.41 -30.32
C CYS A 43 -16.27 -36.46 -31.36
N GLY A 44 -17.52 -36.71 -31.75
CA GLY A 44 -18.30 -35.81 -32.61
C GLY A 44 -19.70 -35.70 -32.03
N LEU A 45 -20.18 -34.46 -31.90
CA LEU A 45 -21.49 -34.07 -31.37
C LEU A 45 -21.68 -34.05 -29.83
N ALA A 46 -20.83 -33.30 -29.12
CA ALA A 46 -21.24 -32.67 -27.86
C ALA A 46 -20.49 -31.35 -27.53
N CYS A 47 -19.98 -30.62 -28.54
CA CYS A 47 -19.23 -29.37 -28.34
C CYS A 47 -19.70 -28.24 -29.28
N ALA A 48 -21.00 -28.06 -29.48
CA ALA A 48 -21.50 -27.01 -30.37
C ALA A 48 -22.66 -26.16 -29.81
N LEU A 49 -23.09 -26.34 -28.55
CA LEU A 49 -24.24 -25.58 -28.01
C LEU A 49 -24.06 -25.02 -26.58
N THR A 50 -22.83 -24.96 -26.06
CA THR A 50 -22.55 -24.29 -24.77
C THR A 50 -21.40 -23.28 -24.84
N VAL A 51 -21.00 -22.86 -26.04
CA VAL A 51 -20.02 -21.75 -26.24
C VAL A 51 -20.72 -20.48 -26.74
N SER A 52 -22.05 -20.43 -26.68
CA SER A 52 -22.84 -19.23 -27.00
C SER A 52 -23.21 -18.39 -25.78
N SER A 53 -22.70 -18.71 -24.58
CA SER A 53 -22.52 -17.68 -23.57
C SER A 53 -21.34 -16.83 -24.03
N LEU A 54 -21.67 -15.81 -24.83
CA LEU A 54 -20.89 -14.61 -24.99
C LEU A 54 -20.13 -14.37 -23.68
N LEU A 55 -18.82 -14.61 -23.70
CA LEU A 55 -17.90 -13.72 -23.03
C LEU A 55 -18.26 -12.35 -23.60
N MET A 56 -19.23 -11.69 -22.98
CA MET A 56 -19.26 -10.25 -23.00
C MET A 56 -17.84 -9.90 -22.56
N PRO A 57 -16.97 -9.34 -23.42
CA PRO A 57 -15.87 -8.59 -22.84
C PRO A 57 -16.54 -7.68 -21.83
N SER A 58 -16.03 -7.63 -20.61
CA SER A 58 -16.42 -6.60 -19.67
C SER A 58 -16.15 -5.30 -20.41
N ILE A 59 -17.17 -4.78 -21.09
CA ILE A 59 -17.20 -3.41 -21.53
C ILE A 59 -17.17 -2.70 -20.19
N SER A 60 -15.98 -2.25 -19.80
CA SER A 60 -15.91 -1.14 -18.88
C SER A 60 -16.79 -0.10 -19.55
N LEU A 61 -17.95 0.12 -18.96
CA LEU A 61 -18.77 1.23 -19.37
C LEU A 61 -17.92 2.49 -19.06
N ALA A 62 -18.06 3.47 -19.92
CA ALA A 62 -17.17 4.60 -20.07
C ALA A 62 -17.88 5.87 -19.67
N ALA A 63 -17.14 6.94 -19.34
CA ALA A 63 -17.73 8.19 -18.89
C ALA A 63 -18.91 8.63 -19.78
N GLU A 64 -20.06 8.89 -19.15
CA GLU A 64 -21.30 9.28 -19.82
C GLU A 64 -21.18 10.69 -20.43
N TRP A 65 -20.43 11.55 -19.75
CA TRP A 65 -20.00 12.85 -20.24
C TRP A 65 -18.71 13.29 -19.54
N VAL A 66 -18.03 14.26 -20.17
CA VAL A 66 -16.96 15.03 -19.53
C VAL A 66 -17.27 16.53 -19.63
N ASP A 67 -17.01 17.28 -18.58
CA ASP A 67 -16.96 18.74 -18.61
C ASP A 67 -15.50 19.18 -18.57
N VAL A 68 -15.10 20.01 -19.53
CA VAL A 68 -13.75 20.60 -19.57
C VAL A 68 -13.88 22.11 -19.59
N GLY A 69 -13.49 22.75 -18.49
CA GLY A 69 -13.49 24.21 -18.35
C GLY A 69 -14.89 24.84 -18.32
N GLY A 70 -15.91 24.11 -17.87
CA GLY A 70 -17.31 24.56 -17.80
C GLY A 70 -18.13 24.26 -19.06
N THR A 71 -17.63 23.39 -19.94
CA THR A 71 -18.33 22.96 -21.16
C THR A 71 -18.44 21.44 -21.17
N GLN A 72 -19.67 20.94 -21.16
CA GLN A 72 -19.98 19.51 -21.17
C GLN A 72 -19.98 18.92 -22.59
N TYR A 73 -19.40 17.72 -22.73
CA TYR A 73 -19.36 16.89 -23.92
C TYR A 73 -19.94 15.50 -23.57
N ASN A 74 -20.92 15.03 -24.35
CA ASN A 74 -21.58 13.76 -24.10
C ASN A 74 -20.88 12.60 -24.81
N ALA A 75 -20.99 11.39 -24.25
CA ALA A 75 -20.41 10.19 -24.79
C ALA A 75 -20.83 9.88 -26.24
N GLY A 76 -19.99 9.13 -26.94
CA GLY A 76 -20.19 8.71 -28.33
C GLY A 76 -19.68 9.71 -29.37
N THR A 77 -19.19 10.89 -28.96
CA THR A 77 -18.55 11.87 -29.84
C THR A 77 -17.25 12.35 -29.23
N ALA A 78 -16.14 12.15 -29.94
CA ALA A 78 -14.85 12.67 -29.52
C ALA A 78 -14.87 14.21 -29.44
N ALA A 79 -14.17 14.75 -28.44
CA ALA A 79 -14.06 16.18 -28.18
C ALA A 79 -12.60 16.58 -27.96
N GLY A 80 -12.29 17.87 -28.11
CA GLY A 80 -10.95 18.41 -27.92
C GLY A 80 -10.87 19.86 -28.37
N ASP A 81 -9.75 20.52 -28.08
CA ASP A 81 -9.48 21.86 -28.58
C ASP A 81 -8.66 21.86 -29.88
N ASP A 82 -8.74 22.95 -30.63
CA ASP A 82 -7.99 23.12 -31.88
C ASP A 82 -6.46 23.11 -31.67
N ALA A 83 -6.02 23.49 -30.47
CA ALA A 83 -4.62 23.53 -30.09
C ALA A 83 -4.04 22.15 -29.74
N GLY A 84 -4.89 21.12 -29.57
CA GLY A 84 -4.46 19.78 -29.18
C GLY A 84 -3.89 19.72 -27.76
N THR A 85 -4.31 20.64 -26.89
CA THR A 85 -3.91 20.64 -25.48
C THR A 85 -4.72 19.65 -24.66
N TRP A 86 -5.91 19.28 -25.13
CA TRP A 86 -6.66 18.17 -24.61
C TRP A 86 -7.52 17.49 -25.68
N SER A 87 -7.79 16.21 -25.48
CA SER A 87 -8.75 15.45 -26.28
C SER A 87 -9.42 14.39 -25.43
N TRP A 88 -10.70 14.15 -25.68
CA TRP A 88 -11.46 13.04 -25.12
C TRP A 88 -12.01 12.20 -26.28
N ASP A 89 -11.94 10.88 -26.16
CA ASP A 89 -12.35 9.96 -27.23
C ASP A 89 -13.88 9.77 -27.35
N GLY A 90 -14.64 10.36 -26.43
CA GLY A 90 -16.08 10.17 -26.32
C GLY A 90 -16.47 8.93 -25.50
N ALA A 91 -15.52 8.34 -24.78
CA ALA A 91 -15.70 7.21 -23.88
C ALA A 91 -14.96 7.50 -22.56
N ASP A 92 -13.94 6.72 -22.18
CA ASP A 92 -13.25 6.87 -20.90
C ASP A 92 -11.88 7.54 -21.03
N ASP A 93 -11.34 7.69 -22.25
CA ASP A 93 -9.96 8.17 -22.42
C ASP A 93 -9.88 9.68 -22.68
N MET A 94 -9.35 10.41 -21.71
CA MET A 94 -8.90 11.79 -21.85
C MET A 94 -7.38 11.88 -21.98
N LYS A 95 -6.91 12.77 -22.84
CA LYS A 95 -5.49 13.09 -23.03
C LYS A 95 -5.27 14.56 -22.77
N LEU A 96 -4.25 14.89 -21.98
CA LEU A 96 -3.78 16.24 -21.72
C LEU A 96 -2.36 16.41 -22.26
N ASN A 97 -2.11 17.50 -22.98
CA ASN A 97 -0.80 17.82 -23.53
C ASN A 97 -0.55 19.33 -23.55
N GLY A 98 -0.11 19.90 -22.43
CA GLY A 98 0.00 21.34 -22.27
C GLY A 98 -1.33 22.02 -21.93
N TYR A 99 -2.31 21.27 -21.42
CA TYR A 99 -3.58 21.84 -20.96
C TYR A 99 -3.30 22.90 -19.89
N ASN A 100 -3.92 24.06 -20.02
CA ASN A 100 -3.81 25.14 -19.04
C ASN A 100 -5.17 25.82 -18.91
N GLY A 101 -6.05 25.22 -18.11
CA GLY A 101 -7.47 25.57 -18.10
C GLY A 101 -8.18 25.29 -16.79
N GLY A 102 -9.50 25.29 -16.90
CA GLY A 102 -10.43 25.12 -15.78
C GLY A 102 -10.55 23.68 -15.30
N ALA A 103 -11.58 23.43 -14.50
CA ALA A 103 -11.88 22.10 -13.96
C ALA A 103 -12.15 21.06 -15.05
N ILE A 104 -11.92 19.80 -14.69
CA ILE A 104 -12.31 18.63 -15.48
C ILE A 104 -13.28 17.80 -14.63
N GLN A 105 -14.45 17.49 -15.15
CA GLN A 105 -15.43 16.67 -14.45
C GLN A 105 -15.91 15.53 -15.35
N ALA A 106 -16.31 14.41 -14.77
CA ALA A 106 -16.92 13.31 -15.51
C ALA A 106 -17.93 12.54 -14.66
N GLU A 107 -18.94 11.95 -15.31
CA GLU A 107 -19.79 10.92 -14.72
C GLU A 107 -19.39 9.54 -15.25
N GLY A 108 -18.96 8.65 -14.36
CA GLY A 108 -18.52 7.30 -14.68
C GLY A 108 -17.00 7.12 -14.59
N LYS A 109 -16.42 6.23 -15.38
CA LYS A 109 -14.97 5.97 -15.42
C LYS A 109 -14.26 6.98 -16.32
N LEU A 110 -13.19 7.58 -15.82
CA LEU A 110 -12.32 8.47 -16.59
C LEU A 110 -10.84 8.08 -16.46
N ASN A 111 -10.17 7.88 -17.59
CA ASN A 111 -8.74 7.69 -17.73
C ASN A 111 -8.10 8.98 -18.26
N VAL A 112 -7.40 9.71 -17.41
CA VAL A 112 -6.63 10.90 -17.76
C VAL A 112 -5.18 10.53 -18.00
N SER A 113 -4.79 10.44 -19.27
CA SER A 113 -3.39 10.37 -19.67
C SER A 113 -2.83 11.78 -19.87
N TYR A 114 -1.61 12.06 -19.40
CA TYR A 114 -1.02 13.38 -19.56
C TYR A 114 0.43 13.33 -20.03
N SER A 115 0.76 14.21 -20.97
CA SER A 115 2.11 14.48 -21.46
C SER A 115 2.46 15.96 -21.32
N GLY A 116 3.75 16.30 -21.24
CA GLY A 116 4.18 17.68 -21.06
C GLY A 116 3.76 18.27 -19.71
N ASN A 117 3.58 19.58 -19.64
CA ASN A 117 3.21 20.27 -18.40
C ASN A 117 1.77 20.77 -18.47
N ASN A 118 0.90 20.24 -17.61
CA ASN A 118 -0.53 20.50 -17.60
C ASN A 118 -0.93 21.20 -16.31
N THR A 119 -1.90 22.09 -16.39
CA THR A 119 -2.46 22.87 -15.28
C THR A 119 -3.98 22.86 -15.36
N VAL A 120 -4.60 22.40 -14.28
CA VAL A 120 -6.04 22.41 -14.03
C VAL A 120 -6.27 23.31 -12.81
N THR A 121 -7.07 24.37 -12.95
CA THR A 121 -7.35 25.32 -11.85
C THR A 121 -8.85 25.51 -11.67
N ASN A 122 -9.34 25.38 -10.43
CA ASN A 122 -10.72 25.72 -10.09
C ASN A 122 -10.83 26.48 -8.76
N GLU A 123 -10.98 27.79 -8.83
CA GLU A 123 -11.06 28.67 -7.66
C GLU A 123 -12.36 28.53 -6.85
N ASN A 124 -13.39 27.88 -7.39
CA ASN A 124 -14.72 27.78 -6.77
C ASN A 124 -15.30 26.36 -6.87
N GLY A 125 -14.47 25.35 -6.63
CA GLY A 125 -14.90 23.96 -6.67
C GLY A 125 -13.74 22.99 -6.60
N ARG A 126 -13.90 21.85 -7.27
CA ARG A 126 -12.89 20.79 -7.41
C ARG A 126 -12.11 20.91 -8.70
N GLY A 127 -10.86 20.46 -8.70
CA GLY A 127 -10.00 20.50 -9.88
C GLY A 127 -10.38 19.43 -10.89
N ILE A 128 -10.15 18.16 -10.54
CA ILE A 128 -10.58 16.99 -11.29
C ILE A 128 -11.58 16.22 -10.43
N GLU A 129 -12.81 16.03 -10.92
CA GLU A 129 -13.88 15.34 -10.19
C GLU A 129 -14.51 14.24 -11.04
N VAL A 130 -14.70 13.07 -10.45
CA VAL A 130 -15.45 11.97 -11.07
C VAL A 130 -16.59 11.54 -10.15
N THR A 131 -17.82 11.50 -10.68
CA THR A 131 -19.02 11.05 -9.96
C THR A 131 -19.60 9.78 -10.58
N ASP A 132 -20.46 9.07 -9.86
CA ASP A 132 -21.08 7.85 -10.38
C ASP A 132 -21.90 8.16 -11.64
N GLY A 133 -21.77 7.31 -12.65
CA GLY A 133 -22.63 7.36 -13.83
C GLY A 133 -23.92 6.56 -13.62
N ALA A 134 -24.81 6.58 -14.61
CA ALA A 134 -26.06 5.84 -14.53
C ALA A 134 -25.87 4.31 -14.44
N ASN A 135 -24.77 3.79 -14.99
CA ASN A 135 -24.53 2.35 -15.14
C ASN A 135 -23.16 1.88 -14.62
N GLU A 136 -22.35 2.79 -14.08
CA GLU A 136 -20.99 2.49 -13.60
C GLU A 136 -20.64 3.36 -12.41
N ASN A 137 -19.83 2.80 -11.51
CA ASN A 137 -19.29 3.55 -10.40
C ASN A 137 -18.18 4.46 -10.90
N ALA A 138 -17.98 5.58 -10.20
CA ALA A 138 -16.85 6.46 -10.45
C ALA A 138 -15.51 5.72 -10.30
N GLU A 139 -14.63 5.89 -11.28
CA GLU A 139 -13.25 5.42 -11.23
C GLU A 139 -12.38 6.43 -11.97
N LEU A 140 -11.37 6.99 -11.30
CA LEU A 140 -10.45 7.95 -11.89
C LEU A 140 -9.06 7.36 -12.02
N ASN A 141 -8.60 7.17 -13.25
CA ASN A 141 -7.25 6.71 -13.56
C ASN A 141 -6.43 7.89 -14.08
N ILE A 142 -5.27 8.17 -13.47
CA ILE A 142 -4.36 9.24 -13.88
C ILE A 142 -3.01 8.61 -14.23
N GLN A 143 -2.53 8.85 -15.45
CA GLN A 143 -1.27 8.26 -15.91
C GLN A 143 -0.41 9.24 -16.71
N GLY A 144 0.84 9.43 -16.25
CA GLY A 144 1.82 10.28 -16.92
C GLY A 144 3.09 9.53 -17.31
N ASP A 145 3.67 9.91 -18.44
CA ASP A 145 5.01 9.45 -18.82
C ASP A 145 6.11 10.25 -18.12
N ALA A 146 7.35 9.76 -18.24
CA ALA A 146 8.49 10.39 -17.58
C ALA A 146 8.69 11.83 -18.08
N SER A 147 8.93 12.76 -17.15
CA SER A 147 9.08 14.21 -17.38
C SER A 147 7.78 14.99 -17.58
N SER A 148 6.63 14.32 -17.57
CA SER A 148 5.34 15.00 -17.63
C SER A 148 4.85 15.41 -16.25
N THR A 149 4.13 16.52 -16.18
CA THR A 149 3.59 17.08 -14.94
C THR A 149 2.10 17.39 -15.12
N LEU A 150 1.31 16.99 -14.13
CA LEU A 150 -0.08 17.41 -13.95
C LEU A 150 -0.15 18.25 -12.67
N ASN A 151 -0.52 19.52 -12.80
CA ASN A 151 -0.74 20.43 -11.68
C ASN A 151 -2.24 20.68 -11.54
N VAL A 152 -2.79 20.38 -10.36
CA VAL A 152 -4.21 20.56 -10.06
C VAL A 152 -4.33 21.42 -8.82
N THR A 153 -4.99 22.57 -8.95
CA THR A 153 -5.21 23.50 -7.85
C THR A 153 -6.69 23.86 -7.72
N SER A 154 -7.19 23.89 -6.48
CA SER A 154 -8.62 24.10 -6.25
C SER A 154 -8.94 24.76 -4.91
N SER A 155 -10.18 25.26 -4.78
CA SER A 155 -10.70 25.67 -3.48
C SER A 155 -11.22 24.52 -2.62
N SER A 156 -11.79 23.48 -3.24
CA SER A 156 -12.21 22.23 -2.59
C SER A 156 -11.24 21.12 -2.98
N ASP A 157 -11.66 19.87 -3.09
CA ASP A 157 -10.73 18.77 -3.36
C ASP A 157 -10.02 18.98 -4.70
N ALA A 158 -8.69 18.83 -4.73
CA ALA A 158 -7.97 19.05 -5.99
C ALA A 158 -8.24 17.91 -6.97
N ILE A 159 -8.14 16.67 -6.52
CA ILE A 159 -8.46 15.48 -7.29
C ILE A 159 -9.41 14.62 -6.46
N THR A 160 -10.60 14.32 -6.98
CA THR A 160 -11.57 13.51 -6.23
C THR A 160 -12.39 12.58 -7.11
N SER A 161 -12.84 11.48 -6.53
CA SER A 161 -13.71 10.47 -7.15
C SER A 161 -14.73 9.97 -6.13
N LYS A 162 -15.98 9.76 -6.56
CA LYS A 162 -17.01 9.05 -5.78
C LYS A 162 -16.74 7.55 -5.64
N GLY A 163 -15.74 7.02 -6.33
CA GLY A 163 -15.22 5.68 -6.15
C GLY A 163 -13.70 5.72 -6.10
N ASP A 164 -13.06 4.88 -6.90
CA ASP A 164 -11.63 4.65 -6.79
C ASP A 164 -10.80 5.74 -7.49
N ILE A 165 -9.59 5.96 -7.01
CA ILE A 165 -8.56 6.77 -7.67
C ILE A 165 -7.30 5.92 -7.86
N ASN A 166 -6.80 5.84 -9.09
CA ASN A 166 -5.53 5.20 -9.42
C ASN A 166 -4.58 6.21 -10.06
N ILE A 167 -3.41 6.43 -9.46
CA ILE A 167 -2.34 7.25 -10.02
C ILE A 167 -1.18 6.32 -10.39
N ASP A 168 -0.76 6.35 -11.65
CA ASP A 168 0.30 5.49 -12.18
C ASP A 168 1.25 6.24 -13.13
N GLY A 169 2.33 5.57 -13.50
CA GLY A 169 3.30 6.02 -14.47
C GLY A 169 4.54 6.63 -13.85
N ALA A 170 5.31 7.33 -14.67
CA ALA A 170 6.58 7.95 -14.31
C ALA A 170 6.49 9.49 -14.22
N GLY A 171 5.30 10.04 -14.47
CA GLY A 171 5.03 11.48 -14.40
C GLY A 171 4.97 12.02 -12.97
N THR A 172 4.86 13.33 -12.86
CA THR A 172 4.61 14.03 -11.59
C THR A 172 3.17 14.50 -11.51
N VAL A 173 2.51 14.28 -10.38
CA VAL A 173 1.18 14.84 -10.05
C VAL A 173 1.36 15.78 -8.87
N ASN A 174 0.94 17.04 -9.03
CA ASN A 174 0.89 18.03 -7.97
C ASN A 174 -0.57 18.38 -7.72
N ALA A 175 -1.09 18.09 -6.53
CA ALA A 175 -2.46 18.36 -6.13
C ALA A 175 -2.45 19.31 -4.93
N ALA A 176 -3.12 20.46 -5.03
CA ALA A 176 -3.18 21.43 -3.96
C ALA A 176 -4.61 21.96 -3.76
N SER A 177 -5.14 21.76 -2.54
CA SER A 177 -6.40 22.33 -2.10
C SER A 177 -6.16 23.44 -1.08
N THR A 178 -7.04 24.44 -1.06
CA THR A 178 -6.97 25.55 -0.10
C THR A 178 -7.99 25.48 1.02
N LYS A 179 -8.90 24.50 1.03
CA LYS A 179 -9.91 24.33 2.10
C LYS A 179 -10.30 22.88 2.41
N HIS A 180 -9.88 21.93 1.59
CA HIS A 180 -10.26 20.53 1.70
C HIS A 180 -9.05 19.65 1.37
N ASP A 181 -9.30 18.45 0.84
CA ASP A 181 -8.29 17.44 0.63
C ASP A 181 -7.52 17.70 -0.68
N ALA A 182 -6.24 17.36 -0.74
CA ALA A 182 -5.56 17.41 -2.03
C ALA A 182 -6.02 16.25 -2.95
N ILE A 183 -6.13 15.04 -2.42
CA ILE A 183 -6.60 13.88 -3.16
C ILE A 183 -7.59 13.09 -2.28
N ASP A 184 -8.83 12.91 -2.74
CA ASP A 184 -9.91 12.29 -1.98
C ASP A 184 -10.68 11.24 -2.80
N ALA A 185 -10.45 9.96 -2.50
CA ALA A 185 -11.21 8.85 -3.04
C ALA A 185 -12.30 8.42 -2.06
N LYS A 186 -13.55 8.30 -2.52
CA LYS A 186 -14.62 7.68 -1.73
C LYS A 186 -14.62 6.15 -1.79
N GLY A 187 -13.82 5.56 -2.68
CA GLY A 187 -13.43 4.16 -2.68
C GLY A 187 -11.97 3.98 -2.25
N ASP A 188 -11.24 3.13 -2.96
CA ASP A 188 -9.83 2.87 -2.74
C ASP A 188 -8.94 3.89 -3.47
N LEU A 189 -7.76 4.15 -2.92
CA LEU A 189 -6.76 5.00 -3.55
C LEU A 189 -5.45 4.21 -3.76
N THR A 190 -5.05 4.07 -5.02
CA THR A 190 -3.79 3.42 -5.39
C THR A 190 -2.83 4.41 -6.03
N ILE A 191 -1.60 4.49 -5.52
CA ILE A 191 -0.49 5.22 -6.15
C ILE A 191 0.60 4.21 -6.48
N LYS A 192 0.92 4.05 -7.76
CA LYS A 192 1.91 3.11 -8.27
C LYS A 192 2.82 3.74 -9.33
N GLY A 193 3.78 2.96 -9.79
CA GLY A 193 4.73 3.36 -10.82
C GLY A 193 6.03 3.88 -10.23
N SER A 194 6.63 4.87 -10.88
CA SER A 194 7.91 5.45 -10.49
C SER A 194 7.89 6.98 -10.42
N GLY A 195 6.70 7.56 -10.58
CA GLY A 195 6.46 8.99 -10.60
C GLY A 195 6.49 9.64 -9.22
N ASN A 196 6.26 10.95 -9.19
CA ASN A 196 6.13 11.70 -7.94
C ASN A 196 4.69 12.16 -7.75
N VAL A 197 4.17 12.04 -6.53
CA VAL A 197 2.87 12.60 -6.15
C VAL A 197 3.10 13.59 -5.01
N ASN A 198 2.71 14.85 -5.20
CA ASN A 198 2.83 15.91 -4.22
C ASN A 198 1.43 16.44 -3.90
N ALA A 199 0.88 16.02 -2.77
CA ALA A 199 -0.46 16.37 -2.32
C ALA A 199 -0.36 17.33 -1.13
N THR A 200 -0.98 18.51 -1.23
CA THR A 200 -1.07 19.51 -0.16
C THR A 200 -2.51 19.93 0.03
N GLY A 201 -3.16 19.35 1.03
CA GLY A 201 -4.51 19.71 1.44
C GLY A 201 -4.49 20.70 2.60
N ASP A 202 -5.57 21.46 2.72
CA ASP A 202 -5.83 22.20 3.95
C ASP A 202 -6.37 21.24 5.02
N SER A 203 -7.29 20.35 4.64
CA SER A 203 -7.74 19.21 5.45
C SER A 203 -6.78 18.03 5.29
N ASP A 204 -7.09 16.98 4.52
CA ASP A 204 -6.19 15.84 4.34
C ASP A 204 -5.23 16.01 3.13
N GLY A 205 -4.01 15.51 3.25
CA GLY A 205 -3.10 15.43 2.11
C GLY A 205 -3.57 14.40 1.08
N ILE A 206 -3.68 13.15 1.50
CA ILE A 206 -4.21 12.03 0.72
C ILE A 206 -5.21 11.28 1.57
N ARG A 207 -6.41 11.09 1.03
CA ARG A 207 -7.54 10.49 1.73
C ARG A 207 -8.20 9.39 0.90
N ALA A 208 -8.58 8.31 1.57
CA ALA A 208 -9.52 7.33 1.03
C ALA A 208 -10.52 6.87 2.10
N ASP A 209 -11.78 6.74 1.70
CA ASP A 209 -12.79 6.08 2.53
C ASP A 209 -12.63 4.53 2.54
N GLY A 210 -11.87 3.98 1.59
CA GLY A 210 -11.42 2.59 1.56
C GLY A 210 -9.95 2.40 1.97
N ASP A 211 -9.26 1.50 1.26
CA ASP A 211 -7.83 1.24 1.42
C ASP A 211 -6.98 2.29 0.67
N ILE A 212 -5.82 2.61 1.24
CA ILE A 212 -4.75 3.32 0.51
C ILE A 212 -3.61 2.36 0.23
N THR A 213 -3.25 2.20 -1.05
CA THR A 213 -2.06 1.44 -1.47
C THR A 213 -1.06 2.33 -2.19
N ILE A 214 0.11 2.51 -1.59
CA ILE A 214 1.26 3.15 -2.23
C ILE A 214 2.25 2.04 -2.64
N ASP A 215 2.26 1.69 -3.92
CA ASP A 215 3.22 0.77 -4.56
C ASP A 215 4.09 1.53 -5.58
N ASN A 216 4.65 2.65 -5.11
CA ASN A 216 5.42 3.58 -5.93
C ASN A 216 6.90 3.49 -5.58
N SER A 217 7.76 3.46 -6.59
CA SER A 217 9.22 3.52 -6.42
C SER A 217 9.76 4.96 -6.40
N GLY A 218 8.94 5.96 -6.76
CA GLY A 218 9.28 7.38 -6.70
C GLY A 218 9.03 7.99 -5.32
N THR A 219 8.58 9.25 -5.28
CA THR A 219 8.27 9.97 -4.03
C THR A 219 6.79 10.30 -3.92
N VAL A 220 6.17 9.96 -2.79
CA VAL A 220 4.82 10.43 -2.43
C VAL A 220 4.94 11.38 -1.25
N THR A 221 4.56 12.63 -1.44
CA THR A 221 4.54 13.67 -0.41
C THR A 221 3.09 14.03 -0.12
N ALA A 222 2.66 13.93 1.13
CA ALA A 222 1.31 14.23 1.55
C ALA A 222 1.33 15.18 2.75
N LYS A 223 0.82 16.39 2.56
CA LYS A 223 0.87 17.47 3.56
C LYS A 223 -0.53 17.96 3.85
N ALA A 224 -0.82 18.10 5.13
CA ALA A 224 -2.07 18.62 5.66
C ALA A 224 -1.79 19.79 6.62
N THR A 225 -2.73 20.72 6.70
CA THR A 225 -2.75 21.75 7.73
C THR A 225 -3.58 21.26 8.92
N GLU A 226 -4.87 21.06 8.73
CA GLU A 226 -5.85 20.79 9.78
C GLU A 226 -5.92 19.29 10.13
N ASP A 227 -5.98 18.41 9.13
CA ASP A 227 -6.19 16.97 9.34
C ASP A 227 -4.94 16.15 9.00
N GLN A 228 -5.07 14.96 8.41
CA GLN A 228 -3.98 14.02 8.29
C GLN A 228 -3.19 14.16 7.00
N GLY A 229 -1.88 13.94 7.09
CA GLY A 229 -1.05 13.84 5.88
C GLY A 229 -1.57 12.71 4.98
N ILE A 230 -1.80 11.53 5.55
CA ILE A 230 -2.44 10.38 4.92
C ILE A 230 -3.54 9.83 5.84
N ASP A 231 -4.77 9.75 5.32
CA ASP A 231 -5.96 9.22 6.00
C ASP A 231 -6.55 8.03 5.24
N ALA A 232 -6.28 6.81 5.70
CA ALA A 232 -6.93 5.60 5.20
C ALA A 232 -8.04 5.16 6.18
N LYS A 233 -9.31 5.22 5.78
CA LYS A 233 -10.42 4.75 6.64
C LYS A 233 -10.38 3.25 6.87
N GLU A 234 -9.84 2.48 5.94
CA GLU A 234 -9.48 1.08 6.13
C GLU A 234 -7.98 0.92 6.34
N ASN A 235 -7.26 0.22 5.47
CA ASN A 235 -5.85 -0.10 5.64
C ASN A 235 -4.96 0.82 4.80
N LEU A 236 -3.75 1.04 5.30
CA LEU A 236 -2.68 1.69 4.55
C LEU A 236 -1.57 0.68 4.26
N THR A 237 -1.31 0.43 2.98
CA THR A 237 -0.18 -0.38 2.52
C THR A 237 0.83 0.50 1.79
N ILE A 238 2.07 0.50 2.25
CA ILE A 238 3.20 1.17 1.61
C ILE A 238 4.24 0.12 1.21
N LYS A 239 4.48 0.00 -0.09
CA LYS A 239 5.45 -0.89 -0.73
C LYS A 239 6.05 -0.18 -1.95
N GLY A 240 6.71 -0.91 -2.84
CA GLY A 240 7.30 -0.36 -4.08
C GLY A 240 8.72 0.21 -3.93
N GLY A 241 9.24 0.36 -2.70
CA GLY A 241 10.62 0.78 -2.45
C GLY A 241 10.88 2.28 -2.55
N GLY A 242 9.85 3.08 -2.79
CA GLY A 242 9.93 4.54 -2.87
C GLY A 242 9.98 5.23 -1.51
N THR A 243 9.95 6.56 -1.56
CA THR A 243 9.89 7.42 -0.37
C THR A 243 8.46 7.92 -0.17
N VAL A 244 7.95 7.82 1.07
CA VAL A 244 6.67 8.43 1.46
C VAL A 244 6.92 9.44 2.56
N GLU A 245 6.58 10.70 2.34
CA GLU A 245 6.69 11.78 3.32
C GLU A 245 5.31 12.32 3.64
N ALA A 246 4.80 11.97 4.82
CA ALA A 246 3.54 12.47 5.32
C ALA A 246 3.77 13.49 6.45
N SER A 247 3.02 14.58 6.45
CA SER A 247 3.05 15.54 7.55
C SER A 247 1.73 16.23 7.79
N SER A 248 1.45 16.52 9.05
CA SER A 248 0.32 17.35 9.47
C SER A 248 0.78 18.44 10.43
N VAL A 249 0.13 19.60 10.37
CA VAL A 249 0.34 20.69 11.33
C VAL A 249 -0.47 20.43 12.61
N GLU A 250 -1.76 20.15 12.51
CA GLU A 250 -2.65 20.12 13.68
C GLU A 250 -3.03 18.70 14.14
N ASP A 251 -2.85 17.67 13.30
CA ASP A 251 -3.29 16.30 13.60
C ASP A 251 -2.24 15.24 13.24
N VAL A 252 -2.66 13.99 13.04
CA VAL A 252 -1.79 12.84 12.79
C VAL A 252 -1.16 12.90 11.40
N ALA A 253 0.14 12.62 11.28
CA ALA A 253 0.76 12.58 9.95
C ALA A 253 0.28 11.40 9.10
N ILE A 254 0.18 10.19 9.69
CA ILE A 254 -0.36 8.99 9.04
C ILE A 254 -1.39 8.32 9.95
N TRP A 255 -2.63 8.22 9.50
CA TRP A 255 -3.70 7.54 10.20
C TRP A 255 -4.29 6.41 9.36
N ALA A 256 -4.63 5.29 10.03
CA ALA A 256 -5.43 4.23 9.45
C ALA A 256 -6.46 3.68 10.43
N GLY A 257 -7.70 3.51 9.98
CA GLY A 257 -8.77 2.83 10.73
C GLY A 257 -8.53 1.32 10.86
N GLY A 258 -7.70 0.76 9.99
CA GLY A 258 -7.23 -0.61 9.96
C GLY A 258 -5.72 -0.71 10.20
N ASN A 259 -5.07 -1.61 9.46
CA ASN A 259 -3.64 -1.85 9.58
C ASN A 259 -2.82 -0.82 8.81
N ILE A 260 -1.61 -0.55 9.29
CA ILE A 260 -0.55 0.13 8.53
C ILE A 260 0.54 -0.89 8.25
N GLU A 261 0.81 -1.14 6.97
CA GLU A 261 1.83 -2.08 6.52
C GLU A 261 2.86 -1.37 5.66
N ILE A 262 4.13 -1.41 6.08
CA ILE A 262 5.25 -0.78 5.38
C ILE A 262 6.25 -1.87 5.00
N SER A 263 6.52 -2.03 3.71
CA SER A 263 7.38 -3.11 3.21
C SER A 263 8.15 -2.76 1.94
N GLY A 264 8.82 -3.74 1.33
CA GLY A 264 9.37 -3.62 -0.02
C GLY A 264 10.54 -2.63 -0.16
N GLY A 265 11.28 -2.35 0.91
CA GLY A 265 12.37 -1.36 0.90
C GLY A 265 11.91 0.09 1.04
N SER A 266 10.61 0.33 1.25
CA SER A 266 10.06 1.68 1.31
C SER A 266 10.63 2.49 2.48
N GLN A 267 10.76 3.80 2.26
CA GLN A 267 11.30 4.75 3.24
C GLN A 267 10.21 5.74 3.63
N VAL A 268 9.65 5.58 4.83
CA VAL A 268 8.53 6.39 5.30
C VAL A 268 8.98 7.41 6.32
N LYS A 269 8.60 8.67 6.14
CA LYS A 269 8.75 9.75 7.11
C LYS A 269 7.37 10.28 7.47
N ALA A 270 7.05 10.28 8.75
CA ALA A 270 5.79 10.80 9.28
C ALA A 270 6.11 11.91 10.29
N ASN A 271 5.59 13.11 10.08
CA ASN A 271 5.88 14.27 10.93
C ASN A 271 4.59 15.00 11.33
N SER A 272 4.20 14.90 12.59
CA SER A 272 3.09 15.68 13.16
C SER A 272 3.62 16.75 14.10
N LYS A 273 3.13 17.99 13.94
CA LYS A 273 3.53 19.11 14.81
C LYS A 273 2.71 19.21 16.10
N GLU A 274 1.61 18.47 16.22
CA GLU A 274 0.71 18.55 17.38
C GLU A 274 0.32 17.20 17.98
N ASP A 275 0.13 16.14 17.18
CA ASP A 275 -0.40 14.84 17.66
C ASP A 275 0.53 13.65 17.34
N TYR A 276 -0.03 12.54 16.83
CA TYR A 276 0.72 11.31 16.52
C TYR A 276 1.50 11.46 15.21
N ALA A 277 2.72 10.94 15.12
CA ALA A 277 3.31 10.74 13.81
C ALA A 277 2.54 9.64 13.04
N VAL A 278 2.25 8.52 13.71
CA VAL A 278 1.55 7.36 13.12
C VAL A 278 0.52 6.81 14.08
N LYS A 279 -0.72 6.60 13.61
CA LYS A 279 -1.82 6.02 14.39
C LYS A 279 -2.57 4.95 13.58
N ALA A 280 -2.41 3.70 13.97
CA ALA A 280 -3.17 2.56 13.44
C ALA A 280 -4.20 2.09 14.47
N ILE A 281 -5.48 2.04 14.10
CA ILE A 281 -6.51 1.39 14.93
C ILE A 281 -6.46 -0.15 14.78
N GLY A 282 -5.81 -0.64 13.72
CA GLY A 282 -5.36 -2.02 13.60
C GLY A 282 -3.96 -2.22 14.17
N GLY A 283 -3.12 -2.97 13.44
CA GLY A 283 -1.71 -3.18 13.75
C GLY A 283 -0.79 -2.32 12.89
N LEU A 284 0.45 -2.12 13.35
CA LEU A 284 1.53 -1.58 12.53
C LEU A 284 2.52 -2.71 12.20
N THR A 285 2.77 -2.95 10.93
CA THR A 285 3.79 -3.88 10.45
C THR A 285 4.82 -3.13 9.61
N VAL A 286 6.10 -3.25 9.97
CA VAL A 286 7.22 -2.73 9.15
C VAL A 286 8.16 -3.88 8.85
N THR A 287 8.29 -4.24 7.57
CA THR A 287 9.06 -5.41 7.12
C THR A 287 10.02 -5.06 5.99
N ASN A 288 11.34 -5.24 6.18
CA ASN A 288 12.35 -4.88 5.17
C ASN A 288 12.21 -3.43 4.67
N ALA A 289 11.92 -2.49 5.57
CA ALA A 289 11.62 -1.09 5.25
C ALA A 289 12.10 -0.16 6.38
N SER A 290 11.96 1.16 6.18
CA SER A 290 12.25 2.13 7.23
C SER A 290 11.08 3.06 7.53
N LEU A 291 10.93 3.41 8.81
CA LEU A 291 9.94 4.36 9.31
C LEU A 291 10.64 5.37 10.24
N ASN A 292 10.60 6.65 9.90
CA ASN A 292 10.98 7.74 10.77
C ASN A 292 9.73 8.52 11.19
N ALA A 293 9.31 8.30 12.43
CA ALA A 293 8.09 8.84 13.02
C ALA A 293 8.43 9.93 14.04
N ASN A 294 8.09 11.17 13.74
CA ASN A 294 8.23 12.32 14.64
C ASN A 294 6.84 12.91 14.93
N GLY A 295 6.38 12.82 16.17
CA GLY A 295 5.12 13.44 16.57
C GLY A 295 5.30 14.20 17.87
N VAL A 296 4.87 15.45 17.87
CA VAL A 296 4.99 16.33 19.04
C VAL A 296 4.05 15.88 20.17
N GLY A 297 2.89 15.32 19.86
CA GLY A 297 2.06 14.66 20.88
C GLY A 297 2.61 13.28 21.21
N TYR A 298 2.67 12.43 20.19
CA TYR A 298 3.03 11.02 20.33
C TYR A 298 3.79 10.51 19.10
N GLY A 299 4.67 9.53 19.30
CA GLY A 299 5.42 8.94 18.20
C GLY A 299 4.55 8.02 17.33
N VAL A 300 4.26 6.83 17.85
CA VAL A 300 3.53 5.77 17.14
C VAL A 300 2.50 5.14 18.07
N TYR A 301 1.29 4.93 17.57
CA TYR A 301 0.24 4.16 18.21
C TYR A 301 -0.28 3.07 17.26
N ALA A 302 -0.38 1.83 17.75
CA ALA A 302 -1.05 0.74 17.07
C ALA A 302 -1.84 -0.11 18.09
N TYR A 303 -3.14 -0.26 17.88
CA TYR A 303 -4.02 -0.90 18.87
C TYR A 303 -3.84 -2.43 18.94
N LYS A 304 -3.73 -3.11 17.78
CA LYS A 304 -3.60 -4.57 17.70
C LYS A 304 -2.14 -5.06 17.82
N GLY A 305 -1.19 -4.14 17.96
CA GLY A 305 0.23 -4.44 18.16
C GLY A 305 1.13 -3.90 17.05
N ILE A 306 2.43 -4.06 17.27
CA ILE A 306 3.48 -3.59 16.36
C ILE A 306 4.39 -4.77 16.03
N THR A 307 4.62 -5.01 14.74
CA THR A 307 5.53 -6.04 14.21
C THR A 307 6.62 -5.36 13.40
N LEU A 308 7.88 -5.57 13.79
CA LEU A 308 9.05 -5.04 13.11
C LEU A 308 9.95 -6.22 12.70
N ASP A 309 10.11 -6.44 11.40
CA ASP A 309 10.95 -7.50 10.86
C ASP A 309 11.94 -6.94 9.83
N HIS A 310 13.24 -7.09 10.07
CA HIS A 310 14.27 -6.49 9.21
C HIS A 310 14.04 -4.98 8.92
N ALA A 311 13.50 -4.24 9.90
CA ALA A 311 13.08 -2.86 9.74
C ALA A 311 14.02 -1.87 10.47
N THR A 312 14.16 -0.67 9.91
CA THR A 312 14.81 0.47 10.59
C THR A 312 13.77 1.47 11.04
N VAL A 313 13.49 1.54 12.35
CA VAL A 313 12.46 2.43 12.90
C VAL A 313 13.06 3.43 13.87
N THR A 314 12.79 4.71 13.63
CA THR A 314 13.10 5.82 14.53
C THR A 314 11.80 6.44 14.99
N VAL A 315 11.61 6.59 16.30
CA VAL A 315 10.43 7.24 16.88
C VAL A 315 10.88 8.37 17.79
N SER A 316 10.37 9.57 17.54
CA SER A 316 10.63 10.77 18.34
C SER A 316 9.32 11.38 18.82
N ALA A 317 9.22 11.59 20.13
CA ALA A 317 8.16 12.37 20.77
C ALA A 317 8.79 13.16 21.93
N PRO A 318 8.33 14.38 22.24
CA PRO A 318 8.89 15.16 23.33
C PRO A 318 8.62 14.45 24.66
N SER A 319 9.63 14.46 25.53
CA SER A 319 9.40 14.13 26.93
C SER A 319 8.50 15.21 27.53
N SER A 320 7.25 14.90 27.87
CA SER A 320 6.53 15.77 28.81
C SER A 320 7.43 15.98 30.04
N PRO A 321 7.50 17.19 30.64
CA PRO A 321 8.18 17.34 31.91
C PRO A 321 7.51 16.38 32.89
N MET A 322 8.29 15.43 33.40
CA MET A 322 7.85 14.46 34.39
C MET A 322 7.35 15.23 35.62
N ARG A 323 6.04 15.49 35.70
CA ARG A 323 5.43 16.07 36.89
C ARG A 323 5.44 14.96 37.93
N THR A 324 6.51 14.91 38.73
CA THR A 324 6.62 14.03 39.88
C THR A 324 5.62 14.49 40.95
N THR A 325 4.35 14.17 40.78
CA THR A 325 3.49 14.00 41.95
C THR A 325 3.79 12.63 42.52
N SER A 326 4.64 12.60 43.55
CA SER A 326 4.84 11.43 44.39
C SER A 326 3.52 11.09 45.08
N SER A 327 2.72 10.23 44.45
CA SER A 327 1.78 9.39 45.16
C SER A 327 2.31 7.97 45.08
N SER A 328 2.82 7.49 46.21
CA SER A 328 3.30 6.12 46.38
C SER A 328 2.12 5.16 46.27
N ARG A 329 1.85 4.66 45.06
CA ARG A 329 1.19 3.37 44.87
C ARG A 329 2.02 2.53 43.92
N THR A 330 2.60 1.49 44.48
CA THR A 330 3.41 0.48 43.81
C THR A 330 2.57 -0.24 42.75
N ALA A 331 2.62 0.23 41.50
CA ALA A 331 2.11 -0.50 40.35
C ALA A 331 3.22 -1.39 39.80
N ARG A 332 3.04 -2.72 39.93
CA ARG A 332 3.96 -3.73 39.38
C ARG A 332 3.96 -3.64 37.86
N SER A 333 5.10 -3.27 37.27
CA SER A 333 5.36 -3.43 35.84
C SER A 333 5.39 -4.92 35.50
N TRP A 334 4.48 -5.35 34.63
CA TRP A 334 4.55 -6.63 33.94
C TRP A 334 5.26 -6.41 32.60
N MET A 335 6.60 -6.46 32.60
CA MET A 335 7.37 -6.78 31.41
C MET A 335 7.67 -8.28 31.44
N HIS A 336 6.96 -9.07 30.63
CA HIS A 336 7.41 -10.41 30.28
C HIS A 336 8.53 -10.30 29.24
N SER A 337 9.77 -10.18 29.73
CA SER A 337 10.96 -10.46 28.95
C SER A 337 11.19 -11.98 28.96
N GLN A 338 10.90 -12.66 27.86
CA GLN A 338 11.43 -13.99 27.64
C GLN A 338 12.96 -13.86 27.44
N ARG A 339 13.72 -14.37 28.41
CA ARG A 339 15.18 -14.41 28.37
C ARG A 339 15.64 -15.32 27.24
N ALA A 340 16.08 -14.74 26.13
CA ALA A 340 17.03 -15.39 25.24
C ALA A 340 18.42 -15.32 25.89
N ASN A 341 19.06 -16.47 26.10
CA ASN A 341 20.43 -16.58 26.60
C ASN A 341 21.42 -15.98 25.60
N SER A 342 21.81 -14.72 25.79
CA SER A 342 23.02 -14.15 25.18
C SER A 342 23.99 -13.72 26.28
N ARG A 343 25.08 -14.48 26.41
CA ARG A 343 26.20 -14.15 27.32
C ARG A 343 26.98 -12.98 26.73
N LEU A 344 26.73 -11.76 27.22
CA LEU A 344 27.65 -10.64 27.04
C LEU A 344 28.83 -10.80 28.00
N ARG A 345 30.02 -11.11 27.47
CA ARG A 345 31.29 -11.04 28.21
C ARG A 345 31.80 -9.60 28.12
N PHE A 346 31.96 -8.94 29.26
CA PHE A 346 32.73 -7.70 29.38
C PHE A 346 34.21 -8.04 29.63
N PRO A 347 35.18 -7.34 28.99
CA PRO A 347 36.59 -7.44 29.38
C PRO A 347 36.84 -6.63 30.68
N PRO A 348 37.86 -7.00 31.49
CA PRO A 348 38.11 -6.36 32.77
C PRO A 348 38.78 -4.98 32.61
N GLU A 349 38.35 -4.02 33.43
CA GLU A 349 38.97 -2.70 33.60
C GLU A 349 40.40 -2.82 34.16
N THR A 350 41.35 -2.17 33.50
CA THR A 350 42.68 -1.90 34.06
C THR A 350 42.78 -0.43 34.45
N THR A 351 42.88 -0.16 35.75
CA THR A 351 43.11 1.16 36.33
C THR A 351 44.58 1.58 36.21
N THR A 352 44.87 2.74 35.63
CA THR A 352 46.09 3.52 35.94
C THR A 352 45.86 5.01 35.66
N PRO A 353 46.20 5.93 36.59
CA PRO A 353 45.92 7.36 36.42
C PRO A 353 47.14 8.10 35.82
N THR A 354 46.92 8.87 34.75
CA THR A 354 47.93 9.80 34.23
C THR A 354 47.47 11.24 34.44
N LYS A 355 48.20 11.94 35.32
CA LYS A 355 48.16 13.40 35.51
C LYS A 355 48.23 14.13 34.15
N ARG A 356 47.32 15.07 33.90
CA ARG A 356 47.55 16.13 32.90
C ARG A 356 47.35 17.50 33.54
N VAL A 357 48.39 18.30 33.41
CA VAL A 357 48.55 19.68 33.88
C VAL A 357 47.59 20.59 33.10
N VAL A 358 46.87 21.44 33.83
CA VAL A 358 46.05 22.53 33.29
C VAL A 358 46.92 23.79 33.25
N THR A 359 47.14 24.33 32.05
CA THR A 359 47.66 25.69 31.87
C THR A 359 46.50 26.58 31.43
N SER A 360 46.19 27.58 32.26
CA SER A 360 45.25 28.66 31.97
C SER A 360 45.91 29.75 31.15
N THR A 361 45.19 30.32 30.19
CA THR A 361 45.44 31.71 29.78
C THR A 361 44.13 32.41 29.47
N LEU A 362 43.88 33.45 30.27
CA LEU A 362 42.82 34.44 30.14
C LEU A 362 43.02 35.30 28.89
N ALA A 363 41.93 35.70 28.25
CA ALA A 363 41.86 36.96 27.49
C ALA A 363 40.42 37.48 27.43
N THR A 364 40.26 38.73 27.84
CA THR A 364 39.09 39.63 27.68
C THR A 364 39.69 41.03 27.38
N PRO A 365 38.92 42.05 26.91
CA PRO A 365 38.10 42.14 25.69
C PRO A 365 38.39 43.43 24.87
N LEU A 366 37.60 43.64 23.78
CA LEU A 366 37.21 44.92 23.14
C LEU A 366 38.24 45.77 22.35
N SER A 367 37.92 46.05 21.07
CA SER A 367 37.59 47.42 20.61
C SER A 367 37.09 47.48 19.16
N ARG A 368 36.18 48.43 18.92
CA ARG A 368 35.57 48.86 17.65
C ARG A 368 36.58 49.25 16.55
N LEU A 369 36.19 49.05 15.29
CA LEU A 369 35.93 50.09 14.28
C LEU A 369 35.03 49.53 13.18
#